data_AF-A0A9P7CPK1-F1
#
_entry.id   AF-A0A9P7CPK1-F1
#
_cell.length_a   1.000
_cell.length_b   1.000
_cell.length_c   1.000
_cell.angle_alpha   90.00
_cell.angle_beta   90.00
_cell.angle_gamma   90.00
#
_symmetry.space_group_name_H-M   'P 1'
#
loop_
_entity.id
_entity.type
_entity.pdbx_description
1 polymer ?
#
loop_
_entity_poly.entity_id
_entity_poly.type
_entity_poly.pdbx_seq_one_letter_code
_entity_poly.pdbx_strand_id
1 'polypeptide(L)'
;MRYACSHLLSGIILLDTLTGKTVIINSVEVFGRRSSLDAHRKSFRVKKEAEVSTSLPPEITRYRNVWLTAYSDVNGIKLVIGTKIFNVLVISSLRIDIGIKPKIGPVTSNFILNAYERLFATKIFVKKSVWESAQHIAKCERTNKISSYDVIFQLRQLRTRFHQRLTYFACRGFNEPTDDILTRPYTVFTLWEWDNGNNDSEYRVGSLLLQTIANNMITGCGVLRKDDVDFLKSKIPRGIDMDKYINEIIAHFNNDDSIAIADSTELNHILQKSQGRLPHKLPRQMNPLL
;
A
#
# COMPACT_ATOMS: atom_id res chain seq x y z
N MET A 1 8.22 -4.37 14.28
CA MET A 1 8.97 -4.77 13.05
C MET A 1 8.44 -4.18 11.75
N ARG A 2 7.19 -4.41 11.31
CA ARG A 2 6.73 -3.92 9.99
C ARG A 2 6.93 -2.40 9.76
N TYR A 3 6.63 -1.57 10.77
CA TYR A 3 6.82 -0.12 10.71
C TYR A 3 8.29 0.26 10.55
N ALA A 4 9.18 -0.36 11.35
CA ALA A 4 10.62 -0.17 11.24
C ALA A 4 11.16 -0.58 9.86
N CYS A 5 10.72 -1.73 9.33
CA CYS A 5 11.15 -2.19 8.00
C CYS A 5 10.65 -1.27 6.89
N SER A 6 9.41 -0.79 6.97
CA SER A 6 8.87 0.18 6.02
C SER A 6 9.66 1.48 6.04
N HIS A 7 9.91 2.04 7.24
CA HIS A 7 10.70 3.25 7.41
C HIS A 7 12.13 3.09 6.91
N LEU A 8 12.77 1.96 7.22
CA LEU A 8 14.12 1.63 6.79
C LEU A 8 14.26 1.56 5.27
N LEU A 9 13.26 0.95 4.61
CA LEU A 9 13.34 0.60 3.19
C LEU A 9 12.74 1.68 2.28
N SER A 10 12.03 2.66 2.84
CA SER A 10 11.77 3.92 2.16
C SER A 10 13.02 4.80 2.19
N GLY A 11 13.42 5.32 1.02
CA GLY A 11 14.59 6.19 0.86
C GLY A 11 15.90 5.46 0.55
N ILE A 12 15.89 4.13 0.45
CA ILE A 12 17.09 3.39 0.01
C ILE A 12 17.42 3.69 -1.44
N ILE A 13 18.70 3.55 -1.78
CA ILE A 13 19.19 3.64 -3.16
C ILE A 13 19.58 2.24 -3.63
N LEU A 14 19.11 1.88 -4.82
CA LEU A 14 19.50 0.65 -5.52
C LEU A 14 20.38 1.04 -6.71
N LEU A 15 21.58 0.49 -6.77
CA LEU A 15 22.53 0.69 -7.86
C LEU A 15 22.79 -0.64 -8.55
N ASP A 16 22.36 -0.76 -9.80
CA ASP A 16 22.81 -1.84 -10.67
C ASP A 16 24.24 -1.53 -11.11
N THR A 17 25.23 -2.20 -10.52
CA THR A 17 26.64 -1.92 -10.80
C THR A 17 27.10 -2.37 -12.18
N LEU A 18 26.30 -3.17 -12.90
CA LEU A 18 26.64 -3.58 -14.26
C LEU A 18 26.22 -2.52 -15.28
N THR A 19 25.12 -1.81 -15.02
CA THR A 19 24.57 -0.83 -15.96
C THR A 19 24.71 0.63 -15.51
N GLY A 20 25.09 0.86 -14.24
CA GLY A 20 25.12 2.19 -13.62
C GLY A 20 23.73 2.75 -13.29
N LYS A 21 22.64 2.03 -13.62
CA LYS A 21 21.28 2.49 -13.34
C LYS A 21 21.07 2.60 -11.84
N THR A 22 20.55 3.75 -11.41
CA THR A 22 20.41 4.06 -10.00
C THR A 22 19.00 4.55 -9.71
N VAL A 23 18.32 3.89 -8.78
CA VAL A 23 16.99 4.33 -8.32
C VAL A 23 17.00 4.64 -6.83
N ILE A 24 16.32 5.72 -6.46
CA ILE A 24 15.89 5.94 -5.09
C ILE A 24 14.46 5.44 -4.93
N ILE A 25 14.19 4.79 -3.80
CA ILE A 25 12.87 4.24 -3.48
C ILE A 25 12.08 5.29 -2.68
N ASN A 26 11.04 5.87 -3.28
CA ASN A 26 10.25 6.91 -2.65
C ASN A 26 9.18 6.35 -1.71
N SER A 27 8.54 5.23 -2.07
CA SER A 27 7.47 4.66 -1.25
C SER A 27 7.45 3.14 -1.33
N VAL A 28 7.17 2.51 -0.18
CA VAL A 28 7.14 1.05 -0.03
C VAL A 28 5.95 0.57 0.79
N GLU A 29 5.54 -0.66 0.53
CA GLU A 29 4.56 -1.39 1.35
C GLU A 29 5.13 -2.73 1.80
N VAL A 30 5.08 -2.99 3.12
CA VAL A 30 5.57 -4.24 3.70
C VAL A 30 4.42 -5.25 3.86
N PHE A 31 4.69 -6.49 3.48
CA PHE A 31 3.77 -7.62 3.56
C PHE A 31 4.42 -8.80 4.26
N GLY A 32 3.72 -9.42 5.20
CA GLY A 32 4.18 -10.68 5.81
C GLY A 32 4.20 -11.82 4.78
N ARG A 33 5.00 -12.87 5.04
CA ARG A 33 5.05 -14.06 4.16
C ARG A 33 4.04 -15.17 4.48
N ARG A 34 3.52 -15.22 5.71
CA ARG A 34 2.64 -16.30 6.19
C ARG A 34 1.23 -15.79 6.43
N SER A 35 0.23 -16.65 6.26
CA SER A 35 -1.20 -16.32 6.45
C SER A 35 -1.48 -15.79 7.84
N SER A 36 -0.87 -16.44 8.82
CA SER A 36 -1.00 -16.10 10.23
C SER A 36 -0.41 -14.74 10.58
N LEU A 37 0.48 -14.20 9.74
CA LEU A 37 1.14 -12.90 9.96
C LEU A 37 0.56 -11.78 9.11
N ASP A 38 0.11 -12.12 7.89
CA ASP A 38 -0.50 -11.18 6.97
C ASP A 38 -1.51 -11.85 6.05
N ALA A 39 -2.77 -11.41 6.17
CA ALA A 39 -3.82 -11.80 5.26
C ALA A 39 -3.42 -11.42 3.81
N HIS A 40 -2.77 -10.29 3.61
CA HIS A 40 -2.46 -9.72 2.29
C HIS A 40 -1.15 -10.21 1.68
N ARG A 41 -0.57 -11.29 2.22
CA ARG A 41 0.68 -11.87 1.71
C ARG A 41 0.60 -12.25 0.23
N LYS A 42 1.77 -12.25 -0.44
CA LYS A 42 1.93 -12.95 -1.73
C LYS A 42 1.63 -14.45 -1.52
N SER A 43 0.69 -14.98 -2.28
CA SER A 43 0.38 -16.41 -2.26
C SER A 43 1.40 -17.17 -3.11
N PHE A 44 2.12 -18.13 -2.53
CA PHE A 44 3.04 -19.03 -3.25
C PHE A 44 2.30 -20.19 -3.93
N ARG A 45 1.15 -19.92 -4.56
CA ARG A 45 0.42 -20.97 -5.29
C ARG A 45 1.25 -21.34 -6.50
N VAL A 46 1.83 -22.53 -6.47
CA VAL A 46 2.48 -23.15 -7.63
C VAL A 46 1.38 -23.40 -8.65
N LYS A 47 1.32 -22.59 -9.70
CA LYS A 47 0.56 -22.97 -10.89
C LYS A 47 1.40 -24.03 -11.59
N LYS A 48 0.83 -25.22 -11.81
CA LYS A 48 1.43 -26.21 -12.71
C LYS A 48 1.77 -25.49 -14.03
N GLU A 49 2.99 -25.69 -14.53
CA GLU A 49 3.48 -25.28 -15.87
C GLU A 49 4.08 -23.87 -16.05
N ALA A 50 4.32 -23.08 -14.99
CA ALA A 50 5.13 -21.86 -15.13
C ALA A 50 6.19 -21.77 -14.01
N GLU A 51 7.45 -21.47 -14.37
CA GLU A 51 8.45 -21.02 -13.40
C GLU A 51 7.92 -19.78 -12.68
N VAL A 52 7.42 -19.97 -11.46
CA VAL A 52 6.87 -18.88 -10.67
C VAL A 52 8.04 -18.01 -10.21
N SER A 53 8.17 -16.83 -10.79
CA SER A 53 9.07 -15.78 -10.32
C SER A 53 8.83 -15.50 -8.82
N THR A 54 9.77 -16.00 -8.02
CA THR A 54 9.69 -16.00 -6.55
C THR A 54 10.46 -14.83 -5.98
N SER A 55 9.91 -14.23 -4.92
CA SER A 55 10.63 -13.25 -4.11
C SER A 55 11.39 -13.92 -2.96
N LEU A 56 11.33 -15.24 -2.81
CA LEU A 56 12.09 -15.92 -1.76
C LEU A 56 13.58 -15.83 -2.06
N PRO A 57 14.41 -15.45 -1.07
CA PRO A 57 15.85 -15.43 -1.28
C PRO A 57 16.37 -16.83 -1.63
N PRO A 58 17.12 -16.98 -2.74
CA PRO A 58 17.87 -18.19 -3.03
C PRO A 58 18.95 -18.41 -1.97
N GLU A 59 19.62 -19.55 -2.03
CA GLU A 59 20.69 -19.92 -1.10
C GLU A 59 21.86 -18.92 -1.17
N ILE A 60 22.26 -18.57 -2.40
CA ILE A 60 23.33 -17.62 -2.67
C ILE A 60 22.71 -16.27 -3.03
N THR A 61 22.96 -15.26 -2.20
CA THR A 61 22.49 -13.88 -2.40
C THR A 61 23.60 -12.91 -2.02
N ARG A 62 23.66 -11.73 -2.66
CA ARG A 62 24.63 -10.70 -2.30
C ARG A 62 24.51 -10.29 -0.83
N TYR A 63 23.28 -10.16 -0.37
CA TYR A 63 22.94 -9.84 1.01
C TYR A 63 22.21 -11.04 1.59
N ARG A 64 22.79 -11.68 2.61
CA ARG A 64 22.26 -12.90 3.22
C ARG A 64 20.77 -12.73 3.55
N ASN A 65 19.94 -13.68 3.08
CA ASN A 65 18.49 -13.70 3.31
C ASN A 65 17.71 -12.51 2.74
N VAL A 66 18.30 -11.74 1.83
CA VAL A 66 17.67 -10.61 1.14
C VAL A 66 17.77 -10.82 -0.37
N TRP A 67 16.65 -10.63 -1.04
CA TRP A 67 16.52 -10.82 -2.46
C TRP A 67 15.73 -9.69 -3.08
N LEU A 68 16.46 -8.78 -3.70
CA LEU A 68 15.85 -7.85 -4.64
C LEU A 68 15.39 -8.68 -5.84
N THR A 69 14.23 -8.38 -6.40
CA THR A 69 13.72 -9.06 -7.60
C THR A 69 12.66 -8.22 -8.29
N ALA A 70 12.41 -8.50 -9.56
CA ALA A 70 11.24 -8.02 -10.26
C ALA A 70 10.43 -9.22 -10.77
N TYR A 71 9.11 -9.23 -10.54
CA TYR A 71 8.25 -10.27 -11.08
C TYR A 71 7.07 -9.68 -11.84
N SER A 72 6.63 -10.37 -12.88
CA SER A 72 5.44 -10.01 -13.65
C SER A 72 4.17 -10.62 -13.04
N ASP A 73 3.10 -9.83 -13.00
CA ASP A 73 1.74 -10.34 -12.87
C ASP A 73 0.82 -9.67 -13.90
N VAL A 74 -0.48 -9.94 -13.80
CA VAL A 74 -1.51 -9.39 -14.71
C VAL A 74 -1.51 -7.86 -14.81
N ASN A 75 -0.94 -7.16 -13.83
CA ASN A 75 -0.86 -5.70 -13.81
C ASN A 75 0.48 -5.16 -14.35
N GLY A 76 1.47 -6.03 -14.58
CA GLY A 76 2.80 -5.66 -15.03
C GLY A 76 3.92 -6.13 -14.11
N ILE A 77 5.13 -5.61 -14.35
CA ILE A 77 6.35 -5.96 -13.61
C ILE A 77 6.39 -5.18 -12.30
N LYS A 78 6.62 -5.84 -11.17
CA LYS A 78 6.68 -5.25 -9.83
C LYS A 78 8.06 -5.42 -9.22
N LEU A 79 8.64 -4.34 -8.71
CA LEU A 79 9.92 -4.36 -8.00
C LEU A 79 9.69 -4.71 -6.53
N VAL A 80 10.38 -5.74 -6.03
CA VAL A 80 10.18 -6.29 -4.70
C VAL A 80 11.50 -6.59 -4.01
N ILE A 81 11.57 -6.29 -2.71
CA ILE A 81 12.63 -6.75 -1.81
C ILE A 81 12.05 -7.87 -0.95
N GLY A 82 12.42 -9.10 -1.26
CA GLY A 82 12.03 -10.26 -0.50
C GLY A 82 13.05 -10.59 0.59
N THR A 83 12.57 -10.89 1.79
CA THR A 83 13.38 -11.46 2.88
C THR A 83 12.86 -12.83 3.26
N LYS A 84 13.44 -13.57 4.21
CA LYS A 84 12.82 -14.85 4.64
C LYS A 84 11.50 -14.68 5.40
N ILE A 85 11.20 -13.48 5.92
CA ILE A 85 10.07 -13.23 6.82
C ILE A 85 9.00 -12.28 6.27
N PHE A 86 9.38 -11.35 5.38
CA PHE A 86 8.46 -10.40 4.75
C PHE A 86 8.86 -10.12 3.29
N ASN A 87 7.98 -9.42 2.57
CA ASN A 87 8.25 -8.82 1.28
C ASN A 87 8.01 -7.32 1.37
N VAL A 88 8.73 -6.55 0.57
CA VAL A 88 8.53 -5.12 0.41
C VAL A 88 8.23 -4.85 -1.04
N LEU A 89 7.06 -4.32 -1.30
CA LEU A 89 6.65 -3.89 -2.63
C LEU A 89 7.02 -2.42 -2.79
N VAL A 90 7.76 -2.09 -3.85
CA VAL A 90 8.04 -0.71 -4.22
C VAL A 90 6.81 -0.14 -4.92
N ILE A 91 6.26 0.93 -4.34
CA ILE A 91 5.08 1.64 -4.88
C ILE A 91 5.48 2.94 -5.57
N SER A 92 6.65 3.49 -5.25
CA SER A 92 7.22 4.57 -6.03
C SER A 92 8.74 4.56 -6.00
N SER A 93 9.34 4.91 -7.13
CA SER A 93 10.78 5.07 -7.29
C SER A 93 11.11 6.15 -8.31
N LEU A 94 12.27 6.76 -8.15
CA LEU A 94 12.81 7.77 -9.07
C LEU A 94 14.19 7.31 -9.54
N ARG A 95 14.44 7.38 -10.85
CA ARG A 95 15.79 7.22 -11.39
C ARG A 95 16.55 8.51 -11.10
N ILE A 96 17.72 8.38 -10.48
CA ILE A 96 18.57 9.53 -10.13
C ILE A 96 19.79 9.67 -11.05
N ASP A 97 20.03 8.66 -11.88
CA ASP A 97 21.04 8.70 -12.94
C ASP A 97 20.52 9.36 -14.23
N ILE A 98 19.21 9.57 -14.38
CA ILE A 98 18.58 10.22 -15.53
C ILE A 98 17.41 11.12 -15.11
N GLY A 99 17.22 12.25 -15.80
CA GLY A 99 16.16 13.22 -15.53
C GLY A 99 14.79 12.80 -16.05
N ILE A 100 14.14 11.81 -15.42
CA ILE A 100 12.79 11.36 -15.79
C ILE A 100 11.83 11.48 -14.61
N LYS A 101 10.52 11.56 -14.92
CA LYS A 101 9.48 11.58 -13.89
C LYS A 101 9.51 10.30 -13.03
N PRO A 102 9.23 10.41 -11.72
CA PRO A 102 9.14 9.26 -10.83
C PRO A 102 8.07 8.27 -11.32
N LYS A 103 8.31 6.98 -11.09
CA LYS A 103 7.30 5.95 -11.28
C LYS A 103 6.45 5.86 -10.03
N ILE A 104 5.14 5.87 -10.25
CA ILE A 104 4.13 5.83 -9.20
C ILE A 104 3.19 4.66 -9.48
N GLY A 105 2.93 3.90 -8.44
CA GLY A 105 2.18 2.65 -8.47
C GLY A 105 3.11 1.42 -8.39
N PRO A 106 2.53 0.24 -8.17
CA PRO A 106 3.29 -0.98 -7.91
C PRO A 106 4.05 -1.52 -9.15
N VAL A 107 3.84 -0.92 -10.33
CA VAL A 107 4.42 -1.38 -11.60
C VAL A 107 5.66 -0.57 -11.94
N THR A 108 6.77 -1.26 -12.15
CA THR A 108 8.04 -0.70 -12.63
C THR A 108 8.22 -0.95 -14.11
N SER A 109 8.71 0.06 -14.84
CA SER A 109 9.18 -0.06 -16.22
C SER A 109 10.62 0.42 -16.40
N ASN A 110 11.16 1.15 -15.42
CA ASN A 110 12.39 1.92 -15.59
C ASN A 110 13.58 1.29 -14.87
N PHE A 111 13.34 0.29 -14.03
CA PHE A 111 14.36 -0.46 -13.29
C PHE A 111 13.91 -1.92 -13.23
N ILE A 112 14.27 -2.67 -14.27
CA ILE A 112 13.89 -4.07 -14.47
C ILE A 112 15.10 -4.93 -14.18
N LEU A 113 14.98 -5.77 -13.16
CA LEU A 113 16.01 -6.70 -12.74
C LEU A 113 15.55 -8.12 -13.05
N ASN A 114 15.63 -8.48 -14.33
CA ASN A 114 15.14 -9.74 -14.89
C ASN A 114 16.22 -10.83 -15.04
N ALA A 115 17.49 -10.50 -14.78
CA ALA A 115 18.61 -11.44 -14.86
C ALA A 115 19.25 -11.62 -13.49
N TYR A 116 19.54 -12.86 -13.12
CA TYR A 116 20.17 -13.22 -11.84
C TYR A 116 21.47 -12.43 -11.59
N GLU A 117 22.30 -12.26 -12.62
CA GLU A 117 23.55 -11.50 -12.55
C GLU A 117 23.33 -10.05 -12.13
N ARG A 118 22.32 -9.38 -12.71
CA ARG A 118 21.96 -8.00 -12.35
C ARG A 118 21.46 -7.91 -10.91
N LEU A 119 20.69 -8.91 -10.47
CA LEU A 119 20.21 -8.99 -9.10
C LEU A 119 21.35 -9.12 -8.11
N PHE A 120 22.33 -9.98 -8.42
CA PHE A 120 23.51 -10.18 -7.60
C PHE A 120 24.46 -8.96 -7.62
N ALA A 121 24.53 -8.26 -8.75
CA ALA A 121 25.32 -7.05 -8.88
C ALA A 121 24.71 -5.82 -8.20
N THR A 122 23.39 -5.81 -7.93
CA THR A 122 22.73 -4.64 -7.38
C THR A 122 23.15 -4.38 -5.92
N LYS A 123 23.66 -3.18 -5.65
CA LYS A 123 23.99 -2.70 -4.30
C LYS A 123 22.78 -1.98 -3.70
N ILE A 124 22.55 -2.18 -2.41
CA ILE A 124 21.55 -1.48 -1.60
C ILE A 124 22.30 -0.52 -0.68
N PHE A 125 21.99 0.77 -0.79
CA PHE A 125 22.51 1.80 0.12
C PHE A 125 21.38 2.27 1.04
N VAL A 126 21.71 2.34 2.33
CA VAL A 126 20.79 2.73 3.40
C VAL A 126 21.34 4.00 4.05
N LYS A 127 20.48 5.01 4.21
CA LYS A 127 20.85 6.24 4.93
C LYS A 127 21.04 5.91 6.41
N LYS A 128 22.19 6.28 6.98
CA LYS A 128 22.54 5.98 8.39
C LYS A 128 21.50 6.49 9.38
N SER A 129 21.02 7.72 9.22
CA SER A 129 20.01 8.32 10.09
C SER A 129 18.68 7.55 10.07
N VAL A 130 18.26 7.07 8.90
CA VAL A 130 17.04 6.26 8.74
C VAL A 130 17.20 4.88 9.38
N TRP A 131 18.39 4.29 9.29
CA TRP A 131 18.70 3.04 10.00
C TRP A 131 18.58 3.21 11.52
N GLU A 132 19.17 4.26 12.09
CA GLU A 132 19.11 4.56 13.52
C GLU A 132 17.66 4.82 13.99
N SER A 133 16.90 5.60 13.22
CA SER A 133 15.46 5.83 13.46
C SER A 133 14.64 4.53 13.41
N ALA A 134 14.88 3.69 12.40
CA ALA A 134 14.20 2.40 12.28
C ALA A 134 14.52 1.46 13.45
N GLN A 135 15.74 1.49 13.99
CA GLN A 135 16.09 0.74 15.19
C GLN A 135 15.29 1.21 16.42
N HIS A 136 15.06 2.51 16.56
CA HIS A 136 14.23 3.04 17.63
C HIS A 136 12.78 2.55 17.50
N ILE A 137 12.20 2.64 16.30
CA ILE A 137 10.86 2.11 15.98
C ILE A 137 10.78 0.60 16.27
N ALA A 138 11.83 -0.15 15.96
CA ALA A 138 11.86 -1.59 16.17
C ALA A 138 11.85 -2.00 17.66
N LYS A 139 12.48 -1.18 18.53
CA LYS A 139 12.54 -1.41 19.99
C LYS A 139 11.28 -0.96 20.72
N CYS A 140 10.47 -0.09 20.13
CA CYS A 140 9.24 0.39 20.74
C CYS A 140 8.05 -0.55 20.46
N GLU A 141 7.66 -1.34 21.47
CA GLU A 141 6.57 -2.33 21.38
C GLU A 141 5.20 -1.71 21.10
N ARG A 142 4.98 -0.46 21.53
CA ARG A 142 3.72 0.26 21.33
C ARG A 142 3.57 0.86 19.94
N THR A 143 4.57 0.69 19.07
CA THR A 143 4.53 1.31 17.74
C THR A 143 3.45 0.66 16.88
N ASN A 144 2.49 1.47 16.44
CA ASN A 144 1.40 1.08 15.54
C ASN A 144 1.34 1.90 14.24
N LYS A 145 2.29 2.82 14.03
CA LYS A 145 2.42 3.69 12.86
C LYS A 145 3.88 4.10 12.67
N ILE A 146 4.26 4.55 11.46
CA ILE A 146 5.61 5.05 11.17
C ILE A 146 5.75 6.49 11.68
N SER A 147 4.79 7.34 11.31
CA SER A 147 4.73 8.74 11.70
C SER A 147 3.45 9.04 12.49
N SER A 148 3.47 10.06 13.35
CA SER A 148 2.30 10.47 14.16
C SER A 148 1.23 11.22 13.36
N TYR A 149 1.61 11.79 12.22
CA TYR A 149 0.78 12.56 11.29
C TYR A 149 0.39 11.73 10.06
N ASP A 150 -0.63 12.20 9.33
CA ASP A 150 -1.12 11.62 8.08
C ASP A 150 -1.28 10.09 8.11
N VAL A 151 -1.80 9.57 9.23
CA VAL A 151 -1.83 8.13 9.52
C VAL A 151 -2.56 7.34 8.43
N ILE A 152 -3.58 7.93 7.82
CA ILE A 152 -4.34 7.31 6.72
C ILE A 152 -3.48 7.14 5.47
N PHE A 153 -2.57 8.07 5.16
CA PHE A 153 -1.66 7.95 4.03
C PHE A 153 -0.64 6.82 4.21
N GLN A 154 -0.38 6.43 5.45
CA GLN A 154 0.46 5.28 5.79
C GLN A 154 -0.29 3.94 5.62
N LEU A 155 -1.56 3.93 5.23
CA LEU A 155 -2.26 2.71 4.85
C LEU A 155 -1.76 2.19 3.51
N ARG A 156 -1.70 0.86 3.39
CA ARG A 156 -1.36 0.18 2.14
C ARG A 156 -2.47 0.34 1.11
N GLN A 157 -2.15 0.24 -0.18
CA GLN A 157 -3.10 0.30 -1.29
C GLN A 157 -3.93 -1.00 -1.42
N LEU A 158 -4.65 -1.36 -0.38
CA LEU A 158 -5.46 -2.57 -0.29
C LEU A 158 -6.90 -2.31 -0.73
N ARG A 159 -7.43 -3.22 -1.54
CA ARG A 159 -8.81 -3.17 -2.06
C ARG A 159 -9.66 -4.38 -1.66
N THR A 160 -9.20 -5.17 -0.70
CA THR A 160 -9.89 -6.39 -0.29
C THR A 160 -9.71 -6.63 1.20
N ARG A 161 -10.49 -7.57 1.74
CA ARG A 161 -10.43 -8.04 3.14
C ARG A 161 -10.54 -6.91 4.17
N PHE A 162 -11.49 -6.01 3.97
CA PHE A 162 -11.77 -4.91 4.90
C PHE A 162 -12.16 -5.41 6.29
N HIS A 163 -12.75 -6.61 6.41
CA HIS A 163 -13.00 -7.25 7.70
C HIS A 163 -11.72 -7.65 8.49
N GLN A 164 -10.53 -7.62 7.87
CA GLN A 164 -9.27 -7.98 8.53
C GLN A 164 -8.62 -6.75 9.15
N ARG A 165 -8.29 -6.81 10.46
CA ARG A 165 -7.59 -5.72 11.16
C ARG A 165 -6.28 -5.30 10.49
N LEU A 166 -5.56 -6.26 9.91
CA LEU A 166 -4.28 -6.04 9.21
C LEU A 166 -4.40 -5.16 7.95
N THR A 167 -5.61 -4.95 7.44
CA THR A 167 -5.88 -4.02 6.33
C THR A 167 -5.60 -2.58 6.74
N TYR A 168 -5.81 -2.25 8.02
CA TYR A 168 -5.72 -0.89 8.55
C TYR A 168 -4.40 -0.57 9.23
N PHE A 169 -3.36 -1.40 9.00
CA PHE A 169 -2.05 -1.14 9.57
C PHE A 169 -1.33 -0.05 8.77
N ALA A 170 -0.96 1.03 9.47
CA ALA A 170 -0.26 2.20 8.97
C ALA A 170 1.23 1.92 8.74
N CYS A 171 1.55 1.02 7.81
CA CYS A 171 2.91 0.55 7.52
C CYS A 171 3.38 0.79 6.09
N ARG A 172 2.79 1.76 5.37
CA ARG A 172 3.32 2.26 4.11
C ARG A 172 4.34 3.35 4.41
N GLY A 173 5.57 3.16 3.95
CA GLY A 173 6.69 4.06 4.19
C GLY A 173 6.91 5.03 3.04
N PHE A 174 7.44 6.21 3.36
CA PHE A 174 7.80 7.27 2.42
C PHE A 174 9.20 7.79 2.71
N ASN A 175 9.94 8.15 1.67
CA ASN A 175 11.23 8.82 1.78
C ASN A 175 11.02 10.28 2.18
N GLU A 176 11.97 10.89 2.90
CA GLU A 176 11.87 12.26 3.44
C GLU A 176 11.42 13.31 2.41
N PRO A 177 11.94 13.37 1.16
CA PRO A 177 11.51 14.36 0.17
C PRO A 177 10.10 14.11 -0.38
N THR A 178 9.53 12.95 -0.10
CA THR A 178 8.20 12.52 -0.54
C THR A 178 7.26 12.26 0.64
N ASP A 179 7.63 12.74 1.83
CA ASP A 179 6.86 12.56 3.07
C ASP A 179 5.89 13.72 3.32
N ASP A 180 5.31 14.23 2.23
CA ASP A 180 4.31 15.31 2.22
C ASP A 180 3.07 14.90 1.44
N ILE A 181 1.90 15.40 1.85
CA ILE A 181 0.59 15.04 1.28
C ILE A 181 0.52 15.21 -0.25
N LEU A 182 1.22 16.20 -0.81
CA LEU A 182 1.23 16.51 -2.25
C LEU A 182 2.05 15.52 -3.08
N THR A 183 2.91 14.74 -2.43
CA THR A 183 3.88 13.84 -3.08
C THR A 183 3.58 12.37 -2.82
N ARG A 184 2.69 12.06 -1.88
CA ARG A 184 2.31 10.68 -1.58
C ARG A 184 1.28 10.17 -2.60
N PRO A 185 1.47 8.98 -3.19
CA PRO A 185 0.46 8.43 -4.09
C PRO A 185 -0.82 8.09 -3.33
N TYR A 186 -1.95 8.53 -3.87
CA TYR A 186 -3.28 8.23 -3.33
C TYR A 186 -3.55 6.73 -3.18
N THR A 187 -4.36 6.39 -2.19
CA THR A 187 -4.94 5.05 -1.99
C THR A 187 -6.46 5.12 -2.08
N VAL A 188 -7.13 3.98 -2.00
CA VAL A 188 -8.60 3.98 -1.87
C VAL A 188 -9.10 4.66 -0.57
N PHE A 189 -8.23 4.83 0.43
CA PHE A 189 -8.55 5.51 1.69
C PHE A 189 -8.30 7.03 1.65
N THR A 190 -7.57 7.53 0.66
CA THR A 190 -7.19 8.95 0.58
C THR A 190 -7.61 9.62 -0.73
N LEU A 191 -8.16 8.86 -1.68
CA LEU A 191 -8.56 9.35 -3.00
C LEU A 191 -9.62 10.45 -2.93
N TRP A 192 -10.43 10.51 -1.88
CA TRP A 192 -11.43 11.58 -1.74
C TRP A 192 -10.79 12.97 -1.60
N GLU A 193 -9.55 13.05 -1.11
CA GLU A 193 -8.74 14.29 -0.98
C GLU A 193 -8.05 14.69 -2.28
N TRP A 194 -8.39 14.05 -3.40
CA TRP A 194 -7.82 14.40 -4.69
C TRP A 194 -8.52 15.63 -5.29
N ASP A 195 -7.89 16.79 -5.17
CA ASP A 195 -8.44 18.10 -5.55
C ASP A 195 -8.87 18.21 -7.02
N ASN A 196 -8.20 17.52 -7.94
CA ASN A 196 -8.52 17.58 -9.37
C ASN A 196 -9.75 16.72 -9.76
N GLY A 197 -10.46 16.19 -8.79
CA GLY A 197 -11.68 15.42 -8.96
C GLY A 197 -12.94 16.27 -9.04
N ASN A 198 -13.97 15.79 -9.76
CA ASN A 198 -15.31 16.35 -9.61
C ASN A 198 -15.84 16.01 -8.20
N ASN A 199 -16.41 17.00 -7.50
CA ASN A 199 -17.01 16.84 -6.17
C ASN A 199 -18.06 15.72 -6.13
N ASP A 200 -18.79 15.55 -7.23
CA ASP A 200 -19.88 14.57 -7.35
C ASP A 200 -19.44 13.19 -7.85
N SER A 201 -18.12 12.94 -7.92
CA SER A 201 -17.61 11.68 -8.45
C SER A 201 -17.82 10.51 -7.49
N GLU A 202 -18.32 9.39 -8.04
CA GLU A 202 -18.60 8.16 -7.27
C GLU A 202 -17.40 7.69 -6.44
N TYR A 203 -16.19 7.85 -6.97
CA TYR A 203 -14.99 7.39 -6.29
C TYR A 203 -14.65 8.22 -5.05
N ARG A 204 -15.07 9.49 -4.96
CA ARG A 204 -14.84 10.33 -3.77
C ARG A 204 -15.69 9.85 -2.62
N VAL A 205 -16.97 9.59 -2.85
CA VAL A 205 -17.89 9.02 -1.85
C VAL A 205 -17.38 7.65 -1.39
N GLY A 206 -17.05 6.76 -2.33
CA GLY A 206 -16.51 5.44 -1.99
C GLY A 206 -15.22 5.51 -1.19
N SER A 207 -14.32 6.44 -1.54
CA SER A 207 -13.08 6.66 -0.79
C SER A 207 -13.32 7.25 0.60
N LEU A 208 -14.26 8.18 0.74
CA LEU A 208 -14.62 8.78 2.03
C LEU A 208 -15.26 7.76 2.98
N LEU A 209 -16.11 6.85 2.46
CA LEU A 209 -16.63 5.71 3.23
C LEU A 209 -15.49 4.84 3.76
N LEU A 210 -14.54 4.47 2.89
CA LEU A 210 -13.39 3.65 3.29
C LEU A 210 -12.49 4.37 4.28
N GLN A 211 -12.32 5.68 4.12
CA GLN A 211 -11.57 6.50 5.06
C GLN A 211 -12.23 6.52 6.44
N THR A 212 -13.56 6.68 6.49
CA THR A 212 -14.36 6.65 7.73
C THR A 212 -14.18 5.32 8.46
N ILE A 213 -14.32 4.21 7.73
CA ILE A 213 -14.08 2.86 8.25
C ILE A 213 -12.64 2.71 8.77
N ALA A 214 -11.66 3.18 8.01
CA ALA A 214 -10.26 3.10 8.40
C ALA A 214 -9.96 3.91 9.66
N ASN A 215 -10.53 5.11 9.78
CA ASN A 215 -10.41 5.94 10.99
C ASN A 215 -10.97 5.21 12.21
N ASN A 216 -12.18 4.66 12.12
CA ASN A 216 -12.78 3.90 13.23
C ASN A 216 -11.95 2.68 13.63
N MET A 217 -11.25 2.06 12.69
CA MET A 217 -10.33 0.95 12.97
C MET A 217 -9.01 1.41 13.60
N ILE A 218 -8.45 2.54 13.16
CA ILE A 218 -7.19 3.09 13.67
C ILE A 218 -7.36 3.66 15.09
N THR A 219 -8.49 4.32 15.38
CA THR A 219 -8.81 4.89 16.70
C THR A 219 -9.22 3.83 17.72
N GLY A 220 -9.48 2.59 17.27
CA GLY A 220 -9.86 1.47 18.14
C GLY A 220 -11.36 1.35 18.39
N CYS A 221 -12.21 2.18 17.78
CA CYS A 221 -13.67 2.04 17.87
C CYS A 221 -14.15 0.71 17.27
N GLY A 222 -13.57 0.28 16.14
CA GLY A 222 -13.85 -1.04 15.54
C GLY A 222 -15.25 -1.23 14.95
N VAL A 223 -16.07 -0.17 14.93
CA VAL A 223 -17.45 -0.19 14.45
C VAL A 223 -17.69 0.91 13.41
N LEU A 224 -18.64 0.68 12.50
CA LEU A 224 -19.19 1.69 11.60
C LEU A 224 -20.55 2.11 12.15
N ARG A 225 -20.77 3.42 12.33
CA ARG A 225 -22.04 3.95 12.85
C ARG A 225 -23.01 4.26 11.72
N LYS A 226 -24.31 4.10 11.99
CA LYS A 226 -25.36 4.37 11.01
C LYS A 226 -25.40 5.84 10.61
N ASP A 227 -25.27 6.74 11.59
CA ASP A 227 -25.20 8.19 11.37
C ASP A 227 -24.09 8.60 10.39
N ASP A 228 -22.91 7.97 10.48
CA ASP A 228 -21.80 8.24 9.56
C ASP A 228 -22.20 7.86 8.12
N VAL A 229 -22.90 6.72 7.95
CA VAL A 229 -23.35 6.22 6.65
C VAL A 229 -24.50 7.06 6.09
N ASP A 230 -25.45 7.47 6.94
CA ASP A 230 -26.56 8.34 6.55
C ASP A 230 -26.07 9.74 6.15
N PHE A 231 -25.05 10.27 6.84
CA PHE A 231 -24.39 11.50 6.44
C PHE A 231 -23.70 11.35 5.07
N LEU A 232 -23.00 10.23 4.82
CA LEU A 232 -22.42 9.95 3.51
C LEU A 232 -23.51 9.83 2.44
N LYS A 233 -24.64 9.21 2.76
CA LYS A 233 -25.79 9.10 1.89
C LYS A 233 -26.34 10.46 1.47
N SER A 234 -26.42 11.42 2.40
CA SER A 234 -26.90 12.77 2.08
C SER A 234 -26.01 13.53 1.09
N LYS A 235 -24.75 13.12 0.94
CA LYS A 235 -23.78 13.72 0.01
C LYS A 235 -23.78 13.07 -1.38
N ILE A 236 -24.58 12.01 -1.58
CA ILE A 236 -24.62 11.25 -2.82
C ILE A 236 -25.66 11.85 -3.77
N PRO A 237 -25.26 12.28 -4.98
CA PRO A 237 -26.21 12.58 -6.04
C PRO A 237 -27.09 11.35 -6.34
N ARG A 238 -28.40 11.55 -6.53
CA ARG A 238 -29.31 10.46 -6.85
C ARG A 238 -28.95 9.82 -8.20
N GLY A 239 -29.04 8.50 -8.27
CA GLY A 239 -28.87 7.74 -9.53
C GLY A 239 -27.45 7.28 -9.84
N ILE A 240 -26.49 7.44 -8.92
CA ILE A 240 -25.14 6.87 -9.04
C ILE A 240 -25.06 5.46 -8.46
N ASP A 241 -24.13 4.63 -8.94
CA ASP A 241 -24.01 3.23 -8.51
C ASP A 241 -23.61 3.11 -7.03
N MET A 242 -22.87 4.10 -6.50
CA MET A 242 -22.51 4.15 -5.07
C MET A 242 -23.72 4.26 -4.15
N ASP A 243 -24.84 4.81 -4.64
CA ASP A 243 -26.11 4.90 -3.92
C ASP A 243 -26.61 3.52 -3.50
N LYS A 244 -26.52 2.55 -4.42
CA LYS A 244 -26.89 1.16 -4.20
C LYS A 244 -26.07 0.52 -3.09
N TYR A 245 -24.74 0.67 -3.12
CA TYR A 245 -23.88 0.05 -2.11
C TYR A 245 -24.07 0.67 -0.72
N ILE A 246 -24.34 1.98 -0.65
CA ILE A 246 -24.65 2.63 0.62
C ILE A 246 -26.00 2.16 1.16
N ASN A 247 -27.02 1.98 0.31
CA ASN A 247 -28.30 1.39 0.73
C ASN A 247 -28.13 -0.05 1.22
N GLU A 248 -27.29 -0.87 0.55
CA GLU A 248 -26.96 -2.23 1.02
C GLU A 248 -26.30 -2.19 2.41
N ILE A 249 -25.42 -1.22 2.66
CA ILE A 249 -24.80 -1.01 3.99
C ILE A 249 -25.85 -0.57 5.01
N ILE A 250 -26.71 0.41 4.70
CA ILE A 250 -27.78 0.88 5.60
C ILE A 250 -28.72 -0.26 5.96
N ALA A 251 -29.10 -1.09 4.99
CA ALA A 251 -29.92 -2.28 5.22
C ALA A 251 -29.21 -3.29 6.15
N HIS A 252 -27.88 -3.41 6.06
CA HIS A 252 -27.10 -4.31 6.90
C HIS A 252 -27.09 -3.92 8.38
N PHE A 253 -27.32 -2.63 8.73
CA PHE A 253 -27.52 -2.22 10.11
C PHE A 253 -28.78 -2.83 10.73
N ASN A 254 -29.79 -3.19 9.93
CA ASN A 254 -31.12 -3.59 10.42
C ASN A 254 -31.66 -2.54 11.42
N ASN A 255 -31.85 -2.95 12.69
CA ASN A 255 -32.30 -2.11 13.80
C ASN A 255 -31.15 -1.63 14.70
N ASP A 256 -29.90 -1.95 14.37
CA ASP A 256 -28.72 -1.55 15.16
C ASP A 256 -28.20 -0.17 14.71
N ASP A 257 -27.63 0.58 15.64
CA ASP A 257 -27.00 1.89 15.36
C ASP A 257 -25.54 1.76 14.90
N SER A 258 -24.96 0.57 15.05
CA SER A 258 -23.56 0.30 14.69
C SER A 258 -23.36 -1.15 14.24
N ILE A 259 -22.45 -1.36 13.29
CA ILE A 259 -22.00 -2.69 12.88
C ILE A 259 -20.51 -2.86 13.12
N ALA A 260 -20.08 -4.06 13.51
CA ALA A 260 -18.67 -4.39 13.64
C ALA A 260 -17.98 -4.34 12.27
N ILE A 261 -16.81 -3.71 12.19
CA ILE A 261 -16.00 -3.68 10.96
C ILE A 261 -15.18 -4.96 10.85
N ALA A 262 -14.47 -5.31 11.93
CA ALA A 262 -13.67 -6.52 12.00
C ALA A 262 -14.59 -7.75 11.95
N ASP A 263 -14.16 -8.77 11.21
CA ASP A 263 -14.85 -10.06 11.08
C ASP A 263 -16.26 -10.02 10.42
N SER A 264 -16.77 -8.83 10.06
CA SER A 264 -18.01 -8.70 9.26
C SER A 264 -17.74 -9.04 7.79
N THR A 265 -18.02 -10.31 7.44
CA THR A 265 -17.89 -10.83 6.08
C THR A 265 -18.85 -10.18 5.10
N GLU A 266 -20.07 -9.88 5.56
CA GLU A 266 -21.14 -9.26 4.78
C GLU A 266 -20.78 -7.81 4.39
N LEU A 267 -20.42 -6.97 5.37
CA LEU A 267 -19.92 -5.62 5.11
C LEU A 267 -18.72 -5.66 4.17
N ASN A 268 -17.78 -6.56 4.41
CA ASN A 268 -16.62 -6.71 3.54
C ASN A 268 -17.01 -7.09 2.09
N HIS A 269 -18.02 -7.92 1.88
CA HIS A 269 -18.48 -8.30 0.55
C HIS A 269 -19.07 -7.09 -0.19
N ILE A 270 -19.89 -6.27 0.49
CA ILE A 270 -20.43 -5.02 -0.05
C ILE A 270 -19.29 -4.05 -0.41
N LEU A 271 -18.34 -3.85 0.52
CA LEU A 271 -17.19 -2.96 0.30
C LEU A 271 -16.27 -3.42 -0.84
N GLN A 272 -16.11 -4.74 -1.05
CA GLN A 272 -15.32 -5.26 -2.17
C GLN A 272 -16.01 -5.06 -3.51
N LYS A 273 -17.34 -5.19 -3.57
CA LYS A 273 -18.11 -4.87 -4.78
C LYS A 273 -17.98 -3.40 -5.16
N SER A 274 -18.07 -2.50 -4.17
CA SER A 274 -17.93 -1.05 -4.43
C SER A 274 -16.53 -0.65 -4.93
N GLN A 275 -15.48 -1.42 -4.61
CA GLN A 275 -14.13 -1.16 -5.15
C GLN A 275 -14.04 -1.21 -6.67
N GLY A 276 -14.91 -1.98 -7.33
CA GLY A 276 -14.95 -2.06 -8.80
C GLY A 276 -15.26 -0.72 -9.46
N ARG A 277 -15.78 0.26 -8.70
CA ARG A 277 -16.10 1.62 -9.16
C ARG A 277 -14.99 2.63 -8.87
N LEU A 278 -14.01 2.28 -8.03
CA LEU A 278 -12.83 3.12 -7.84
C LEU A 278 -11.90 2.99 -9.03
N PRO A 279 -11.30 4.09 -9.52
CA PRO A 279 -10.48 4.06 -10.72
C PRO A 279 -9.37 3.00 -10.61
N HIS A 280 -9.25 2.15 -11.63
CA HIS A 280 -8.23 1.09 -11.66
C HIS A 280 -6.81 1.65 -11.59
N LYS A 281 -6.59 2.83 -12.17
CA LYS A 281 -5.37 3.63 -12.00
C LYS A 281 -5.71 4.83 -11.12
N LEU A 282 -5.19 4.82 -9.90
CA LEU A 282 -5.29 5.99 -9.02
C LEU A 282 -4.48 7.16 -9.61
N PRO A 283 -4.90 8.41 -9.37
CA PRO A 283 -4.17 9.59 -9.79
C PRO A 283 -2.70 9.51 -9.34
N ARG A 284 -1.80 9.79 -10.28
CA ARG A 284 -0.35 9.76 -10.07
C ARG A 284 0.10 11.16 -9.69
N GLN A 285 -0.03 11.57 -8.44
CA GLN A 285 0.65 12.78 -7.98
C GLN A 285 2.03 12.43 -7.42
N MET A 286 3.05 12.83 -8.17
CA MET A 286 4.25 13.48 -7.64
C MET A 286 4.59 14.53 -8.69
N ASN A 287 4.41 15.81 -8.34
CA ASN A 287 5.27 16.84 -8.89
C ASN A 287 6.52 16.80 -8.02
N PRO A 288 7.65 16.22 -8.48
CA PRO A 288 8.89 16.51 -7.82
C PRO A 288 9.15 18.00 -8.05
N LEU A 289 8.97 18.80 -7.01
CA LEU A 289 9.74 20.03 -6.88
C LEU A 289 11.17 19.56 -6.54
N LEU A 290 11.92 19.24 -7.59
CA LEU A 290 13.38 19.23 -7.61
C LEU A 290 13.81 20.10 -8.77
#